data_AF-R6DSN8-F1
#
_entry.id   AF-R6DSN8-F1
#
_cell.length_a   1.000
_cell.length_b   1.000
_cell.length_c   1.000
_cell.angle_alpha   90.00
_cell.angle_beta   90.00
_cell.angle_gamma   90.00
#
_symmetry.space_group_name_H-M   'P 1'
#
loop_
_entity.id
_entity.type
_entity.pdbx_description
1 polymer ?
#
loop_
_entity_poly.entity_id
_entity_poly.type
_entity_poly.pdbx_seq_one_letter_code
_entity_poly.pdbx_strand_id
1 'polypeptide(L)'
;MEFNYLVEKKRMHNSLGRTDGQCVGVECTACPLSRDNNDFDSICGDFEIEHPIEATEIVRKWAEEHPRKTMKDILLEKFPNAKLDSSTQRPLACAFALGLCPKCTPFDDCEDCWNTEAKE
;
A
#
# COMPACT_ATOMS: atom_id res chain seq x y z
N MET A 1 7.62 -0.60 7.55
CA MET A 1 6.93 0.57 8.12
C MET A 1 6.16 0.12 9.34
N GLU A 2 6.10 0.92 10.40
CA GLU A 2 5.26 0.61 11.56
C GLU A 2 3.78 0.69 11.16
N PHE A 3 2.96 -0.26 11.63
CA PHE A 3 1.55 -0.33 11.28
C PHE A 3 0.79 0.90 11.83
N ASN A 4 0.03 1.57 10.97
CA ASN A 4 -0.83 2.69 11.36
C ASN A 4 -2.24 2.46 10.81
N TYR A 5 -3.20 2.24 11.71
CA TYR A 5 -4.58 1.91 11.37
C TYR A 5 -5.21 2.89 10.37
N LEU A 6 -5.10 4.19 10.62
CA LEU A 6 -5.75 5.21 9.78
C LEU A 6 -5.14 5.27 8.37
N VAL A 7 -3.81 5.12 8.28
CA VAL A 7 -3.11 5.11 6.99
C VAL A 7 -3.45 3.85 6.20
N GLU A 8 -3.39 2.67 6.85
CA GLU A 8 -3.67 1.39 6.19
C GLU A 8 -5.15 1.24 5.82
N LYS A 9 -6.07 1.71 6.66
CA LYS A 9 -7.50 1.79 6.34
C LYS A 9 -7.74 2.65 5.10
N LYS A 10 -7.07 3.81 5.00
CA LYS A 10 -7.19 4.67 3.81
C LYS A 10 -6.70 3.95 2.56
N ARG A 11 -5.58 3.23 2.65
CA ARG A 11 -5.02 2.43 1.55
C ARG A 11 -5.96 1.31 1.11
N MET A 12 -6.57 0.62 2.08
CA MET A 12 -7.61 -0.38 1.85
C MET A 12 -8.85 0.21 1.17
N HIS A 13 -9.31 1.39 1.58
CA HIS A 13 -10.42 2.05 0.92
C HIS A 13 -10.08 2.48 -0.51
N ASN A 14 -8.88 3.06 -0.72
CA ASN A 14 -8.41 3.45 -2.04
C ASN A 14 -8.33 2.24 -3.00
N SER A 15 -7.84 1.07 -2.54
CA SER A 15 -7.75 -0.13 -3.38
C SER A 15 -9.11 -0.66 -3.83
N LEU A 16 -10.16 -0.37 -3.06
CA LEU A 16 -11.55 -0.67 -3.41
C LEU A 16 -12.20 0.41 -4.29
N GLY A 17 -11.49 1.50 -4.62
CA GLY A 17 -12.03 2.64 -5.36
C GLY A 17 -12.86 3.61 -4.51
N ARG A 18 -12.80 3.50 -3.18
CA ARG A 18 -13.50 4.40 -2.25
C ARG A 18 -12.64 5.64 -2.00
N THR A 19 -13.09 6.79 -2.51
CA THR A 19 -12.42 8.08 -2.36
C THR A 19 -13.14 8.96 -1.35
N ASP A 20 -12.41 9.87 -0.69
CA ASP A 20 -12.95 10.93 0.19
C ASP A 20 -13.82 10.47 1.37
N GLY A 21 -13.60 9.25 1.86
CA GLY A 21 -14.31 8.71 3.02
C GLY A 21 -15.75 8.30 2.74
N GLN A 22 -16.18 8.31 1.47
CA GLN A 22 -17.51 7.85 1.07
C GLN A 22 -17.41 6.54 0.29
N CYS A 23 -18.31 5.60 0.57
CA CYS A 23 -18.43 4.33 -0.16
C CYS A 23 -19.25 4.54 -1.45
N VAL A 24 -18.89 5.52 -2.27
CA VAL A 24 -19.66 5.87 -3.48
C VAL A 24 -19.25 4.96 -4.62
N GLY A 25 -20.22 4.26 -5.22
CA GLY A 25 -20.02 3.44 -6.41
C GLY A 25 -19.33 2.08 -6.17
N VAL A 26 -19.15 1.68 -4.91
CA VAL A 26 -18.53 0.41 -4.52
C VAL A 26 -19.41 -0.27 -3.48
N GLU A 27 -19.75 -1.54 -3.69
CA GLU A 27 -20.59 -2.28 -2.75
C GLU A 27 -19.94 -2.36 -1.36
N CYS A 28 -20.76 -2.23 -0.31
CA CYS A 28 -20.29 -2.33 1.08
C CYS A 28 -19.63 -3.69 1.34
N THR A 29 -20.22 -4.75 0.81
CA THR A 29 -19.78 -6.16 0.84
C THR A 29 -18.32 -6.37 0.44
N ALA A 30 -17.75 -5.50 -0.39
CA ALA A 30 -16.35 -5.58 -0.80
C ALA A 30 -15.35 -5.13 0.29
N CYS A 31 -15.81 -4.41 1.33
CA CYS A 31 -14.94 -3.94 2.40
C CYS A 31 -14.86 -4.94 3.55
N PRO A 32 -13.65 -5.28 4.01
CA PRO A 32 -13.46 -6.14 5.18
C PRO A 32 -14.11 -5.62 6.47
N LEU A 33 -14.30 -4.30 6.61
CA LEU A 33 -14.96 -3.69 7.78
C LEU A 33 -16.49 -3.63 7.66
N SER A 34 -17.06 -4.08 6.54
CA SER A 34 -18.50 -4.02 6.31
C SER A 34 -19.26 -4.96 7.23
N ARG A 35 -20.55 -4.66 7.43
CA ARG A 35 -21.49 -5.47 8.20
C ARG A 35 -21.47 -6.95 7.80
N ASP A 36 -21.29 -7.21 6.51
CA ASP A 36 -21.29 -8.56 5.95
C ASP A 36 -20.00 -9.36 6.27
N ASN A 37 -18.92 -8.66 6.65
CA ASN A 37 -17.58 -9.24 6.80
C ASN A 37 -16.95 -9.06 8.19
N ASN A 38 -17.61 -8.32 9.09
CA ASN A 38 -17.02 -8.00 10.39
C ASN A 38 -17.37 -9.00 11.50
N ASP A 39 -18.11 -10.08 11.23
CA ASP A 39 -18.53 -11.10 12.21
C ASP A 39 -19.43 -10.61 13.36
N PHE A 40 -19.71 -9.31 13.47
CA PHE A 40 -20.56 -8.71 14.52
C PHE A 40 -21.92 -8.22 14.02
N ASP A 41 -22.17 -8.27 12.71
CA ASP A 41 -23.39 -7.74 12.08
C ASP A 41 -23.62 -6.24 12.36
N SER A 42 -22.54 -5.51 12.70
CA SER A 42 -22.56 -4.07 12.99
C SER A 42 -22.25 -3.24 11.75
N ILE A 43 -22.79 -2.03 11.65
CA ILE A 43 -22.40 -1.10 10.57
C ILE A 43 -20.93 -0.71 10.80
N CYS A 44 -20.15 -0.52 9.73
CA CYS A 44 -18.70 -0.34 9.82
C CYS A 44 -18.26 0.77 10.79
N GLY A 45 -19.01 1.87 10.88
CA GLY A 45 -18.71 2.95 11.83
C GLY A 45 -18.89 2.54 13.30
N ASP A 46 -19.98 1.82 13.61
CA ASP A 46 -20.26 1.32 14.95
C ASP A 46 -19.26 0.22 15.32
N PHE A 47 -18.98 -0.69 14.38
CA PHE A 47 -17.99 -1.76 14.54
C PHE A 47 -16.61 -1.21 14.93
N GLU A 48 -16.13 -0.16 14.27
CA GLU A 48 -14.84 0.44 14.60
C GLU A 48 -14.79 1.09 15.99
N ILE A 49 -15.93 1.54 16.50
CA ILE A 49 -16.05 2.16 17.84
C ILE A 49 -16.19 1.10 18.92
N GLU A 50 -17.03 0.09 18.69
CA GLU A 50 -17.37 -0.97 19.65
C GLU A 50 -16.30 -2.07 19.72
N HIS A 51 -15.64 -2.34 18.59
CA HIS A 51 -14.67 -3.43 18.40
C HIS A 51 -13.35 -2.93 17.76
N PRO A 52 -12.65 -1.96 18.39
CA PRO A 52 -11.48 -1.31 17.79
C PRO A 52 -10.29 -2.26 17.60
N ILE A 53 -10.18 -3.31 18.41
CA ILE A 53 -9.09 -4.31 18.30
C ILE A 53 -9.35 -5.16 17.04
N GLU A 54 -10.56 -5.68 16.90
CA GLU A 54 -10.96 -6.52 15.77
C GLU A 54 -10.92 -5.75 14.45
N ALA A 55 -11.38 -4.49 14.44
CA ALA A 55 -11.24 -3.61 13.29
C ALA A 55 -9.76 -3.42 12.91
N THR A 56 -8.89 -3.24 13.91
CA THR A 56 -7.44 -3.11 13.70
C THR A 56 -6.84 -4.37 13.11
N GLU A 57 -7.21 -5.55 13.60
CA GLU A 57 -6.76 -6.84 13.10
C GLU A 57 -7.14 -7.07 11.63
N ILE A 58 -8.37 -6.71 11.26
CA ILE A 58 -8.85 -6.79 9.88
C ILE A 58 -7.98 -5.93 8.96
N VAL A 59 -7.74 -4.66 9.33
CA VAL A 59 -6.93 -3.74 8.52
C VAL A 59 -5.46 -4.19 8.48
N ARG A 60 -4.93 -4.73 9.58
CA ARG A 60 -3.57 -5.27 9.64
C ARG A 60 -3.40 -6.46 8.71
N LYS A 61 -4.31 -7.44 8.78
CA LYS A 61 -4.29 -8.60 7.90
C LYS A 61 -4.38 -8.18 6.44
N TRP A 62 -5.28 -7.25 6.12
CA TRP A 62 -5.36 -6.69 4.77
C TRP A 62 -4.02 -6.05 4.34
N ALA A 63 -3.37 -5.30 5.21
CA ALA A 63 -2.10 -4.63 4.90
C ALA A 63 -0.93 -5.61 4.68
N GLU A 64 -0.91 -6.74 5.40
CA GLU A 64 0.06 -7.83 5.23
C GLU A 64 -0.13 -8.56 3.89
N GLU A 65 -1.38 -8.79 3.49
CA GLU A 65 -1.74 -9.40 2.20
C GLU A 65 -1.49 -8.44 1.02
N HIS A 66 -1.48 -7.13 1.27
CA HIS A 66 -1.29 -6.09 0.27
C HIS A 66 -0.06 -5.25 0.64
N PRO A 67 1.18 -5.75 0.49
CA PRO A 67 2.37 -4.97 0.83
C PRO A 67 2.46 -3.71 -0.04
N ARG A 68 3.02 -2.63 0.52
CA ARG A 68 3.23 -1.39 -0.24
C ARG A 68 4.26 -1.65 -1.33
N LYS A 69 3.90 -1.35 -2.58
CA LYS A 69 4.79 -1.50 -3.72
C LYS A 69 5.92 -0.49 -3.62
N THR A 70 7.13 -0.98 -3.80
CA THR A 70 8.32 -0.13 -3.95
C THR A 70 8.37 0.45 -5.37
N MET A 71 9.18 1.49 -5.57
CA MET A 71 9.45 2.00 -6.92
C MET A 71 10.02 0.90 -7.83
N LYS A 72 10.80 -0.03 -7.26
CA LYS A 72 11.31 -1.20 -7.98
C LYS A 72 10.19 -2.12 -8.46
N ASP A 73 9.21 -2.40 -7.62
CA ASP A 73 8.07 -3.26 -7.99
C ASP A 73 7.29 -2.65 -9.15
N ILE A 74 7.02 -1.35 -9.10
CA ILE A 74 6.35 -0.64 -10.21
C ILE A 74 7.18 -0.67 -11.49
N LEU A 75 8.51 -0.52 -11.38
CA LEU A 75 9.38 -0.61 -12.55
C LEU A 75 9.30 -1.99 -13.19
N LEU A 76 9.39 -3.07 -12.39
CA LEU A 76 9.38 -4.44 -12.88
C LEU A 76 8.01 -4.86 -13.43
N GLU A 77 6.90 -4.32 -12.91
CA GLU A 77 5.57 -4.53 -13.50
C GLU A 77 5.45 -3.92 -14.90
N LYS A 78 6.00 -2.71 -15.10
CA LYS A 78 5.95 -2.00 -16.40
C LYS A 78 7.01 -2.52 -17.37
N PHE A 79 8.16 -2.94 -16.85
CA PHE A 79 9.32 -3.38 -17.62
C PHE A 79 9.88 -4.67 -16.99
N PRO A 80 9.25 -5.83 -17.23
CA PRO A 80 9.66 -7.10 -16.64
C PRO A 80 11.10 -7.52 -16.97
N ASN A 81 11.62 -7.02 -18.09
CA ASN A 81 12.97 -7.29 -18.58
C ASN A 81 13.98 -6.19 -18.22
N ALA A 82 13.64 -5.28 -17.29
CA ALA A 82 14.58 -4.27 -16.81
C ALA A 82 15.80 -4.97 -16.20
N LYS A 83 17.00 -4.53 -16.60
CA LYS A 83 18.24 -5.14 -16.12
C LYS A 83 18.46 -4.80 -14.65
N LEU A 84 18.79 -5.83 -13.87
CA LEU A 84 19.13 -5.72 -12.46
C LEU A 84 20.63 -5.94 -12.27
N ASP A 85 21.19 -5.28 -11.26
CA ASP A 85 22.52 -5.57 -10.75
C ASP A 85 22.53 -6.98 -10.13
N SER A 86 23.54 -7.78 -10.46
CA SER A 86 23.59 -9.18 -10.00
C SER A 86 23.78 -9.31 -8.49
N SER A 87 24.41 -8.33 -7.85
CA SER A 87 24.77 -8.38 -6.42
C SER A 87 23.68 -7.80 -5.54
N THR A 88 23.16 -6.63 -5.91
CA THR A 88 22.20 -5.85 -5.12
C THR A 88 20.75 -6.07 -5.55
N GLN A 89 20.51 -6.72 -6.71
CA GLN A 89 19.18 -6.91 -7.30
C GLN A 89 18.40 -5.61 -7.55
N ARG A 90 19.05 -4.45 -7.48
CA ARG A 90 18.43 -3.17 -7.83
C ARG A 90 18.44 -2.97 -9.34
N PRO A 91 17.51 -2.18 -9.90
CA PRO A 91 17.60 -1.75 -11.30
C PRO A 91 18.93 -1.06 -11.59
N LEU A 92 19.55 -1.42 -12.73
CA LEU A 92 20.80 -0.80 -13.18
C LEU A 92 20.62 0.71 -13.42
N ALA A 93 19.47 1.10 -13.98
CA ALA A 93 19.08 2.49 -14.11
C ALA A 93 18.86 3.09 -12.73
N CYS A 94 19.44 4.26 -12.48
CA CYS A 94 19.24 4.90 -11.19
C CYS A 94 17.89 5.64 -11.13
N ALA A 95 17.15 5.48 -10.04
CA ALA A 95 15.88 6.20 -9.80
C ALA A 95 16.04 7.72 -9.89
N PHE A 96 17.19 8.28 -9.45
CA PHE A 96 17.52 9.70 -9.64
C PHE A 96 17.57 10.09 -11.12
N ALA A 97 18.22 9.28 -11.96
CA ALA A 97 18.35 9.53 -13.39
C ALA A 97 16.99 9.49 -14.11
N LEU A 98 15.99 8.85 -13.50
CA LEU A 98 14.61 8.81 -13.98
C LEU A 98 13.72 9.89 -13.36
N GLY A 99 14.28 10.78 -12.53
CA GLY A 99 13.53 11.83 -11.83
C GLY A 99 12.62 11.32 -10.69
N LEU A 100 12.76 10.05 -10.29
CA LEU A 100 11.91 9.42 -9.27
C LEU A 100 12.37 9.72 -7.84
N CYS A 101 13.68 9.92 -7.62
CA CYS A 101 14.20 10.46 -6.36
C CYS A 101 15.03 11.72 -6.60
N PRO A 102 14.49 12.93 -6.41
CA PRO A 102 15.25 14.18 -6.60
C PRO A 102 16.25 14.48 -5.47
N LYS A 103 16.11 13.83 -4.31
CA LYS A 103 16.96 14.06 -3.12
C LYS A 103 18.18 13.14 -3.05
N CYS A 104 18.30 12.20 -3.98
CA CYS A 104 19.26 11.12 -3.90
C CYS A 104 20.52 11.44 -4.70
N THR A 105 21.69 11.04 -4.19
CA THR A 105 22.94 11.16 -4.94
C THR A 105 23.10 9.99 -5.91
N PRO A 106 23.71 10.18 -7.11
CA PRO A 106 23.78 9.14 -8.13
C PRO A 106 24.58 7.88 -7.74
N PHE A 107 25.36 7.92 -6.66
CA PHE A 107 26.40 6.93 -6.37
C PHE A 107 26.09 6.01 -5.19
N ASP A 108 25.43 6.48 -4.13
CA ASP A 108 25.21 5.66 -2.92
C ASP A 108 23.73 5.39 -2.62
N ASP A 109 22.83 6.34 -2.87
CA ASP A 109 21.44 6.24 -2.37
C ASP A 109 20.51 5.45 -3.30
N CYS A 110 21.01 4.95 -4.43
CA CYS A 110 20.13 4.50 -5.51
C CYS A 110 19.41 3.18 -5.22
N GLU A 111 20.01 2.30 -4.43
CA GLU A 111 19.34 1.09 -3.93
C GLU A 111 18.20 1.45 -2.97
N ASP A 112 18.47 2.35 -2.04
CA ASP A 112 17.49 2.85 -1.07
C ASP A 112 16.33 3.58 -1.76
N CYS A 113 16.61 4.32 -2.84
CA CYS A 113 15.56 4.87 -3.69
C CYS A 113 14.61 3.77 -4.15
N TRP A 114 15.16 2.73 -4.78
CA TRP A 114 14.37 1.70 -5.41
C TRP A 114 13.52 0.92 -4.40
N ASN A 115 14.00 0.80 -3.17
CA ASN A 115 13.30 0.19 -2.04
C ASN A 115 12.34 1.15 -1.30
N THR A 116 12.28 2.42 -1.70
CA THR A 116 11.30 3.37 -1.18
C THR A 116 9.92 3.05 -1.76
N GLU A 117 8.89 3.24 -0.93
CA GLU A 117 7.50 3.12 -1.35
C GLU A 117 7.18 4.07 -2.50
N ALA A 118 6.54 3.54 -3.52
CA ALA A 118 6.03 4.37 -4.59
C ALA A 118 4.91 5.28 -4.07
N LYS A 119 5.02 6.57 -4.37
CA LYS A 119 3.92 7.50 -4.18
C LYS A 119 3.01 7.39 -5.40
N GLU A 120 1.71 7.20 -5.16
CA GLU A 120 0.66 7.29 -6.18
C GLU A 120 0.63 8.69 -6.83
#